data_AF-A0A927NEY6-F1
#
_entry.id   AF-A0A927NEY6-F1
#
_cell.length_a   1.000
_cell.length_b   1.000
_cell.length_c   1.000
_cell.angle_alpha   90.00
_cell.angle_beta   90.00
_cell.angle_gamma   90.00
#
_symmetry.space_group_name_H-M   'P 1'
#
loop_
_entity.id
_entity.type
_entity.pdbx_description
1 polymer ?
#
loop_
_entity_poly.entity_id
_entity_poly.type
_entity_poly.pdbx_seq_one_letter_code
_entity_poly.pdbx_strand_id
1 'polypeptide(L)'
;QVDEATATEINKIFIEIVIAESYTEGALEILKSKKNIRLLELPDIKAKRESSAYDMKKVYGGLLIQDYDNSLFAPENLKVVTKRAPTEEEMKALMFNWKVVKHTKSNAIVVGKADRTTGIGMGQTNRIWAAQQAIAHAGDEIKGSVMASDAFFPFPDCVEECVKAGITAIVQPGGSIKDQLSIDACDAAGIAMIFVGERHFKH
;
A
#
# COMPACT_ATOMS: atom_id res chain seq x y z
N GLN A 1 4.87 -21.39 6.26
CA GLN A 1 6.07 -21.90 6.95
C GLN A 1 7.30 -21.16 6.42
N VAL A 2 8.21 -20.73 7.29
CA VAL A 2 9.53 -20.22 6.93
C VAL A 2 10.49 -21.40 6.83
N ASP A 3 11.13 -21.55 5.68
CA ASP A 3 12.09 -22.61 5.37
C ASP A 3 13.55 -22.11 5.42
N GLU A 4 14.50 -23.01 5.17
CA GLU A 4 15.94 -22.75 5.22
C GLU A 4 16.36 -21.67 4.20
N ALA A 5 15.75 -21.68 3.01
CA ALA A 5 16.05 -20.71 1.97
C ALA A 5 15.63 -19.29 2.40
N THR A 6 14.40 -19.15 2.90
CA THR A 6 13.88 -17.88 3.43
C THR A 6 14.68 -17.42 4.64
N ALA A 7 14.98 -18.34 5.57
CA ALA A 7 15.78 -18.06 6.75
C ALA A 7 17.20 -17.58 6.39
N THR A 8 17.81 -18.17 5.36
CA THR A 8 19.13 -17.77 4.87
C THR A 8 19.13 -16.33 4.39
N GLU A 9 18.14 -15.91 3.58
CA GLU A 9 18.01 -14.53 3.12
C GLU A 9 17.76 -13.55 4.28
N ILE A 10 16.86 -13.90 5.20
CA ILE A 10 16.63 -13.13 6.43
C ILE A 10 17.93 -13.00 7.23
N ASN A 11 18.75 -14.06 7.30
CA ASN A 11 19.97 -14.06 8.08
C ASN A 11 21.07 -13.16 7.50
N LYS A 12 20.97 -12.71 6.25
CA LYS A 12 21.93 -11.75 5.65
C LYS A 12 21.77 -10.32 6.17
N ILE A 13 20.61 -9.96 6.70
CA ILE A 13 20.29 -8.59 7.13
C ILE A 13 19.96 -8.51 8.62
N PHE A 14 20.16 -7.36 9.25
CA PHE A 14 19.75 -7.18 10.63
C PHE A 14 18.20 -7.10 10.73
N ILE A 15 17.58 -8.04 11.45
CA ILE A 15 16.15 -8.05 11.73
C ILE A 15 15.95 -8.21 13.25
N GLU A 16 15.01 -7.45 13.81
CA GLU A 16 14.64 -7.58 15.22
C GLU A 16 13.66 -8.72 15.50
N ILE A 17 12.61 -8.85 14.68
CA ILE A 17 11.51 -9.78 14.90
C ILE A 17 11.13 -10.47 13.59
N VAL A 18 10.99 -11.79 13.63
CA VAL A 18 10.36 -12.58 12.57
C VAL A 18 9.11 -13.23 13.17
N ILE A 19 7.98 -13.04 12.50
CA ILE A 19 6.71 -13.66 12.87
C ILE A 19 6.25 -14.51 11.68
N ALA A 20 5.92 -15.78 11.94
CA ALA A 20 5.47 -16.69 10.91
C ALA A 20 4.40 -17.65 11.46
N GLU A 21 3.65 -18.27 10.55
CA GLU A 21 2.73 -19.37 10.86
C GLU A 21 3.45 -20.56 11.50
N SER A 22 4.66 -20.86 11.02
CA SER A 22 5.52 -21.93 11.50
C SER A 22 6.91 -21.80 10.90
N TYR A 23 7.88 -22.53 11.46
CA TYR A 23 9.26 -22.64 10.97
C TYR A 23 9.62 -24.10 10.72
N THR A 24 10.51 -24.37 9.76
CA THR A 24 11.21 -25.67 9.75
C THR A 24 12.27 -25.69 10.85
N GLU A 25 12.70 -26.89 11.26
CA GLU A 25 13.79 -27.04 12.24
C GLU A 25 15.08 -26.38 11.71
N GLY A 26 15.42 -26.58 10.44
CA GLY A 26 16.59 -25.97 9.81
C GLY A 26 16.51 -24.43 9.75
N ALA A 27 15.33 -23.87 9.49
CA ALA A 27 15.11 -22.42 9.53
C ALA A 27 15.36 -21.84 10.93
N LEU A 28 14.88 -22.52 11.98
CA LEU A 28 15.10 -22.09 13.36
C LEU A 28 16.59 -22.11 13.73
N GLU A 29 17.33 -23.15 13.36
CA GLU A 29 18.77 -23.23 13.63
C GLU A 29 19.55 -22.08 12.95
N ILE A 30 19.23 -21.78 11.69
CA ILE A 30 19.82 -20.64 10.96
C ILE A 30 19.52 -19.32 11.67
N LEU A 31 18.25 -19.06 11.99
CA LEU A 31 17.84 -17.78 12.58
C LEU A 31 18.37 -17.61 14.00
N LYS A 32 18.41 -18.68 14.82
CA LYS A 32 18.94 -18.66 16.19
C LYS A 32 20.45 -18.36 16.27
N SER A 33 21.18 -18.43 15.15
CA SER A 33 22.57 -17.94 15.09
C SER A 33 22.69 -16.45 15.48
N LYS A 34 21.60 -15.66 15.33
CA LYS A 34 21.52 -14.28 15.82
C LYS A 34 20.95 -14.22 17.23
N LYS A 35 21.82 -13.97 18.22
CA LYS A 35 21.47 -13.93 19.66
C LYS A 35 20.25 -13.06 20.02
N ASN A 36 20.01 -11.96 19.31
CA ASN A 36 18.99 -10.96 19.67
C ASN A 36 17.70 -11.04 18.84
N ILE A 37 17.61 -11.95 17.86
CA ILE A 37 16.42 -12.06 17.03
C ILE A 37 15.25 -12.64 17.83
N ARG A 38 14.07 -12.05 17.70
CA ARG A 38 12.83 -12.54 18.33
C ARG A 38 12.06 -13.34 17.30
N LEU A 39 11.94 -14.65 17.49
CA LEU A 39 11.19 -15.54 16.61
C LEU A 39 9.85 -15.85 17.27
N LEU A 40 8.76 -15.47 16.60
CA LEU A 40 7.40 -15.71 17.06
C LEU A 40 6.69 -16.63 16.08
N GLU A 41 6.05 -17.66 16.62
CA GLU A 41 5.14 -18.52 15.88
C GLU A 41 3.70 -18.09 16.19
N LEU A 42 2.94 -17.82 15.14
CA LEU A 42 1.53 -17.45 15.22
C LEU A 42 0.79 -18.25 14.14
N PRO A 43 0.33 -19.49 14.46
CA PRO A 43 -0.27 -20.39 13.47
C PRO A 43 -1.41 -19.74 12.68
N ASP A 44 -2.24 -18.95 13.35
CA ASP A 44 -3.39 -18.28 12.76
C ASP A 44 -3.08 -16.88 12.22
N ILE A 45 -1.82 -16.54 11.91
CA ILE A 45 -1.46 -15.20 11.39
C ILE A 45 -2.17 -14.84 10.07
N LYS A 46 -2.60 -15.86 9.32
CA LYS A 46 -3.37 -15.71 8.08
C LYS A 46 -4.88 -15.67 8.31
N ALA A 47 -5.35 -15.91 9.53
CA ALA A 47 -6.76 -15.88 9.84
C ALA A 47 -7.32 -14.49 9.54
N LYS A 48 -8.44 -14.47 8.81
CA LYS A 48 -9.17 -13.23 8.59
C LYS A 48 -9.76 -12.77 9.90
N ARG A 49 -9.71 -11.46 10.16
CA ARG A 49 -10.49 -10.87 11.25
C ARG A 49 -11.97 -11.09 10.98
N GLU A 50 -12.73 -11.30 12.04
CA GLU A 50 -14.19 -11.34 11.94
C GLU A 50 -14.70 -10.01 11.38
N SER A 51 -15.79 -10.07 10.61
CA SER A 51 -16.41 -8.87 10.04
C SER A 51 -16.92 -7.91 11.12
N SER A 52 -17.26 -8.43 12.30
CA SER A 52 -17.68 -7.70 13.51
C SER A 52 -16.52 -7.24 14.40
N ALA A 53 -15.26 -7.40 13.98
CA ALA A 53 -14.12 -6.97 14.77
C ALA A 53 -14.14 -5.44 14.93
N TYR A 54 -13.79 -4.97 16.13
CA TYR A 54 -13.63 -3.55 16.42
C TYR A 54 -12.16 -3.12 16.35
N ASP A 55 -11.93 -1.89 15.90
CA ASP A 55 -10.70 -1.13 16.12
C ASP A 55 -10.90 -0.14 17.28
N MET A 56 -9.92 -0.06 18.17
CA MET A 56 -10.05 0.71 19.41
C MET A 56 -8.84 1.63 19.57
N LYS A 57 -9.09 2.92 19.83
CA LYS A 57 -8.03 3.92 20.06
C LYS A 57 -8.26 4.65 21.38
N LYS A 58 -7.31 4.50 22.30
CA LYS A 58 -7.32 5.24 23.57
C LYS A 58 -7.03 6.71 23.31
N VAL A 59 -7.83 7.60 23.90
CA VAL A 59 -7.65 9.05 23.88
C VAL A 59 -7.62 9.59 25.32
N TYR A 60 -7.21 10.84 25.49
CA TYR A 60 -7.28 11.45 26.81
C TYR A 60 -8.73 11.47 27.29
N GLY A 61 -8.99 10.88 28.46
CA GLY A 61 -10.32 10.81 29.04
C GLY A 61 -11.25 9.71 28.50
N GLY A 62 -10.81 8.84 27.58
CA GLY A 62 -11.70 7.78 27.08
C GLY A 62 -11.14 6.82 26.04
N LEU A 63 -12.07 6.15 25.36
CA LEU A 63 -11.81 5.15 24.32
C LEU A 63 -12.72 5.41 23.13
N LEU A 64 -12.14 5.46 21.93
CA LEU A 64 -12.88 5.44 20.67
C LEU A 64 -12.95 4.00 20.18
N ILE A 65 -14.13 3.58 19.72
CA ILE A 65 -14.40 2.25 19.16
C ILE A 65 -15.07 2.46 17.80
N GLN A 66 -14.57 1.76 16.79
CA GLN A 66 -15.13 1.77 15.43
C GLN A 66 -15.07 0.35 14.85
N ASP A 67 -15.85 0.09 13.81
CA ASP A 67 -15.71 -1.16 13.05
C ASP A 67 -14.31 -1.24 12.43
N TYR A 68 -13.72 -2.43 12.45
CA TYR A 68 -12.42 -2.63 11.80
C TYR A 68 -12.59 -2.52 10.29
N ASP A 69 -11.71 -1.76 9.65
CA ASP A 69 -11.72 -1.59 8.21
C ASP A 69 -11.25 -2.89 7.51
N ASN A 70 -12.19 -3.80 7.28
CA ASN A 70 -12.01 -5.10 6.64
C ASN A 70 -12.26 -5.07 5.12
N SER A 71 -12.78 -3.97 4.57
CA SER A 71 -13.05 -3.82 3.14
C SER A 71 -11.77 -3.52 2.35
N LEU A 72 -11.75 -3.88 1.07
CA LEU A 72 -10.73 -3.39 0.15
C LEU A 72 -11.37 -2.47 -0.90
N PHE A 73 -12.43 -2.92 -1.55
CA PHE A 73 -13.37 -2.10 -2.31
C PHE A 73 -14.52 -3.00 -2.73
N ALA A 74 -15.70 -2.42 -2.96
CA ALA A 74 -16.80 -3.10 -3.64
C ALA A 74 -16.52 -3.17 -5.15
N PRO A 75 -16.53 -4.36 -5.78
CA PRO A 75 -16.24 -4.51 -7.22
C PRO A 75 -17.06 -3.59 -8.14
N GLU A 76 -18.31 -3.31 -7.79
CA GLU A 76 -19.22 -2.41 -8.49
C GLU A 76 -18.78 -0.93 -8.46
N ASN A 77 -17.92 -0.55 -7.51
CA ASN A 77 -17.39 0.80 -7.40
C ASN A 77 -16.12 1.00 -8.24
N LEU A 78 -15.50 -0.08 -8.71
CA LEU A 78 -14.29 0.00 -9.54
C LEU A 78 -14.65 0.59 -10.91
N LYS A 79 -14.08 1.75 -11.22
CA LYS A 79 -14.35 2.49 -12.46
C LYS A 79 -13.06 2.96 -13.09
N VAL A 80 -12.87 2.67 -14.37
CA VAL A 80 -11.87 3.35 -15.20
C VAL A 80 -12.42 4.74 -15.52
N VAL A 81 -11.73 5.79 -15.09
CA VAL A 81 -12.21 7.18 -15.23
C VAL A 81 -11.48 7.98 -16.30
N THR A 82 -10.34 7.48 -16.78
CA THR A 82 -9.56 8.03 -17.89
C THR A 82 -9.92 7.36 -19.22
N LYS A 83 -9.54 8.00 -20.33
CA LYS A 83 -9.68 7.44 -21.70
C LYS A 83 -8.88 6.14 -21.88
N ARG A 84 -7.69 6.07 -21.29
CA ARG A 84 -6.85 4.87 -21.30
C ARG A 84 -7.24 3.97 -20.13
N ALA A 85 -7.53 2.70 -20.41
CA ALA A 85 -7.66 1.69 -19.37
C ALA A 85 -6.28 1.19 -18.92
N PRO A 86 -6.13 0.72 -17.67
CA PRO A 86 -4.93 0.00 -17.25
C PRO A 86 -4.78 -1.30 -18.06
N THR A 87 -3.54 -1.68 -18.36
CA THR A 87 -3.23 -3.04 -18.83
C THR A 87 -3.48 -4.07 -17.72
N GLU A 88 -3.48 -5.36 -18.05
CA GLU A 88 -3.64 -6.43 -17.04
C GLU A 88 -2.56 -6.38 -15.95
N GLU A 89 -1.31 -6.12 -16.32
CA GLU A 89 -0.19 -6.00 -15.38
C GLU A 89 -0.31 -4.75 -14.52
N GLU A 90 -0.71 -3.62 -15.11
CA GLU A 90 -1.01 -2.41 -14.33
C GLU A 90 -2.18 -2.65 -13.37
N MET A 91 -3.23 -3.34 -13.79
CA MET A 91 -4.37 -3.66 -12.91
C MET A 91 -3.93 -4.52 -11.72
N LYS A 92 -3.12 -5.56 -11.95
CA LYS A 92 -2.54 -6.37 -10.86
C LYS A 92 -1.71 -5.52 -9.90
N ALA A 93 -0.87 -4.64 -10.44
CA ALA A 93 -0.08 -3.70 -9.65
C ALA A 93 -0.96 -2.73 -8.86
N LEU A 94 -2.00 -2.16 -9.46
CA LEU A 94 -2.91 -1.24 -8.77
C LEU A 94 -3.60 -1.94 -7.61
N MET A 95 -4.07 -3.17 -7.80
CA MET A 95 -4.73 -3.95 -6.75
C MET A 95 -3.77 -4.38 -5.63
N PHE A 96 -2.53 -4.72 -5.97
CA PHE A 96 -1.49 -5.00 -4.96
C PHE A 96 -1.20 -3.75 -4.13
N ASN A 97 -0.89 -2.62 -4.78
CA ASN A 97 -0.52 -1.39 -4.09
C ASN A 97 -1.71 -0.76 -3.34
N TRP A 98 -2.95 -0.96 -3.80
CA TRP A 98 -4.16 -0.59 -3.08
C TRP A 98 -4.31 -1.32 -1.73
N LYS A 99 -4.02 -2.63 -1.71
CA LYS A 99 -3.97 -3.40 -0.45
C LYS A 99 -2.91 -2.85 0.50
N VAL A 100 -1.75 -2.47 -0.03
CA VAL A 100 -0.67 -1.92 0.80
C VAL A 100 -1.03 -0.54 1.36
N VAL A 101 -1.56 0.37 0.53
CA VAL A 101 -1.82 1.75 0.94
C VAL A 101 -2.85 1.81 2.07
N LYS A 102 -3.83 0.91 2.08
CA LYS A 102 -4.80 0.72 3.18
C LYS A 102 -4.16 0.52 4.56
N HIS A 103 -3.00 -0.12 4.62
CA HIS A 103 -2.28 -0.39 5.87
C HIS A 103 -1.22 0.68 6.21
N THR A 104 -1.02 1.66 5.33
CA THR A 104 -0.04 2.73 5.47
C THR A 104 -0.65 3.93 6.19
N LYS A 105 0.10 4.59 7.08
CA LYS A 105 -0.40 5.76 7.82
C LYS A 105 -0.60 6.95 6.88
N SER A 106 -1.69 7.68 7.08
CA SER A 106 -2.17 8.74 6.19
C SER A 106 -1.54 10.11 6.45
N ASN A 107 -1.44 11.00 5.44
CA ASN A 107 -1.74 10.75 4.02
C ASN A 107 -0.71 9.80 3.42
N ALA A 108 -1.18 8.78 2.70
CA ALA A 108 -0.35 7.70 2.19
C ALA A 108 -0.35 7.63 0.65
N ILE A 109 0.84 7.43 0.10
CA ILE A 109 1.07 7.09 -1.30
C ILE A 109 1.98 5.87 -1.35
N VAL A 110 1.57 4.86 -2.09
CA VAL A 110 2.39 3.68 -2.38
C VAL A 110 2.64 3.66 -3.88
N VAL A 111 3.89 3.51 -4.28
CA VAL A 111 4.28 3.23 -5.66
C VAL A 111 4.91 1.84 -5.75
N GLY A 112 4.55 1.08 -6.77
CA GLY A 112 5.04 -0.29 -6.89
C GLY A 112 4.59 -1.01 -8.14
N LYS A 113 4.96 -2.28 -8.20
CA LYS A 113 4.68 -3.21 -9.29
C LYS A 113 3.67 -4.25 -8.82
N ALA A 114 3.42 -5.28 -9.63
CA ALA A 114 2.46 -6.34 -9.30
C ALA A 114 2.89 -7.24 -8.13
N ASP A 115 4.20 -7.28 -7.83
CA ASP A 115 4.82 -8.21 -6.90
C ASP A 115 5.46 -7.53 -5.67
N ARG A 116 5.77 -6.23 -5.76
CA ARG A 116 6.47 -5.50 -4.70
C ARG A 116 6.15 -4.01 -4.69
N THR A 117 6.28 -3.41 -3.52
CA THR A 117 6.38 -1.95 -3.39
C THR A 117 7.76 -1.52 -3.86
N THR A 118 7.83 -0.34 -4.47
CA THR A 118 9.10 0.30 -4.85
C THR A 118 9.36 1.52 -3.98
N GLY A 119 8.32 2.25 -3.59
CA GLY A 119 8.43 3.38 -2.67
C GLY A 119 7.14 3.61 -1.91
N ILE A 120 7.26 4.11 -0.68
CA ILE A 120 6.12 4.42 0.19
C ILE A 120 6.37 5.79 0.80
N GLY A 121 5.41 6.69 0.62
CA GLY A 121 5.30 7.95 1.34
C GLY A 121 4.15 7.85 2.34
N MET A 122 4.44 8.09 3.61
CA MET A 122 3.53 7.76 4.71
C MET A 122 3.51 8.84 5.79
N GLY A 123 2.34 9.03 6.41
CA GLY A 123 2.18 9.91 7.58
C GLY A 123 2.31 11.40 7.28
N GLN A 124 2.13 11.82 6.03
CA GLN A 124 2.34 13.21 5.64
C GLN A 124 1.10 14.06 5.87
N THR A 125 1.31 15.32 6.28
CA THR A 125 0.22 16.30 6.46
C THR A 125 -0.34 16.81 5.13
N ASN A 126 0.42 16.69 4.03
CA ASN A 126 -0.02 17.00 2.68
C ASN A 126 0.27 15.82 1.72
N ARG A 127 -0.69 15.51 0.85
CA ARG A 127 -0.64 14.36 -0.07
C ARG A 127 0.45 14.48 -1.12
N ILE A 128 0.73 15.69 -1.60
CA ILE A 128 1.83 15.92 -2.54
C ILE A 128 3.19 15.54 -1.94
N TRP A 129 3.40 15.76 -0.63
CA TRP A 129 4.62 15.35 0.06
C TRP A 129 4.72 13.83 0.20
N ALA A 130 3.60 13.14 0.39
CA ALA A 130 3.59 11.68 0.34
C ALA A 130 3.94 11.17 -1.06
N ALA A 131 3.44 11.82 -2.11
CA ALA A 131 3.75 11.43 -3.50
C ALA A 131 5.24 11.63 -3.81
N GLN A 132 5.79 12.81 -3.50
CA GLN A 132 7.20 13.13 -3.68
C GLN A 132 8.11 12.17 -2.88
N GLN A 133 7.76 11.87 -1.63
CA GLN A 133 8.50 10.91 -0.80
C GLN A 133 8.45 9.49 -1.39
N ALA A 134 7.28 9.01 -1.82
CA ALA A 134 7.14 7.69 -2.42
C ALA A 134 7.98 7.56 -3.70
N ILE A 135 7.95 8.58 -4.56
CA ILE A 135 8.75 8.63 -5.80
C ILE A 135 10.24 8.65 -5.47
N ALA A 136 10.67 9.48 -4.52
CA ALA A 136 12.07 9.55 -4.10
C ALA A 136 12.57 8.22 -3.52
N HIS A 137 11.76 7.53 -2.72
CA HIS A 137 12.09 6.22 -2.15
C HIS A 137 12.19 5.13 -3.21
N ALA A 138 11.40 5.22 -4.30
CA ALA A 138 11.47 4.26 -5.39
C ALA A 138 12.79 4.32 -6.17
N GLY A 139 13.43 5.49 -6.25
CA GLY A 139 14.69 5.67 -6.96
C GLY A 139 14.62 5.10 -8.38
N ASP A 140 15.59 4.26 -8.74
CA ASP A 140 15.65 3.64 -10.08
C ASP A 140 14.53 2.63 -10.35
N GLU A 141 13.88 2.08 -9.31
CA GLU A 141 12.79 1.11 -9.45
C GLU A 141 11.44 1.76 -9.81
N ILE A 142 11.37 3.10 -9.92
CA ILE A 142 10.15 3.84 -10.28
C ILE A 142 9.62 3.48 -11.67
N LYS A 143 10.50 3.05 -12.58
CA LYS A 143 10.12 2.70 -13.96
C LYS A 143 9.19 1.51 -13.98
N GLY A 144 8.02 1.70 -14.60
CA GLY A 144 6.98 0.67 -14.69
C GLY A 144 6.17 0.49 -13.41
N SER A 145 6.33 1.38 -12.42
CA SER A 145 5.49 1.39 -11.23
C SER A 145 4.17 2.12 -11.47
N VAL A 146 3.15 1.68 -10.73
CA VAL A 146 1.85 2.36 -10.59
C VAL A 146 1.76 3.04 -9.23
N MET A 147 0.79 3.95 -9.05
CA MET A 147 0.54 4.63 -7.79
C MET A 147 -0.80 4.23 -7.17
N ALA A 148 -0.83 4.05 -5.86
CA ALA A 148 -2.03 3.93 -5.04
C ALA A 148 -2.09 5.04 -3.99
N SER A 149 -3.25 5.67 -3.82
CA SER A 149 -3.46 6.76 -2.86
C SER A 149 -4.64 6.49 -1.95
N ASP A 150 -4.43 6.45 -0.63
CA ASP A 150 -5.46 6.07 0.37
C ASP A 150 -6.76 6.90 0.35
N ALA A 151 -6.72 8.08 -0.25
CA ALA A 151 -7.79 9.05 -0.37
C ALA A 151 -7.68 9.79 -1.72
N PHE A 152 -8.67 10.63 -2.01
CA PHE A 152 -8.70 11.34 -3.28
C PHE A 152 -7.61 12.41 -3.39
N PHE A 153 -7.28 12.78 -4.62
CA PHE A 153 -6.45 13.95 -4.94
C PHE A 153 -7.26 15.25 -4.87
N PRO A 154 -6.87 16.22 -4.01
CA PRO A 154 -7.56 17.50 -3.96
C PRO A 154 -7.21 18.42 -5.15
N PHE A 155 -6.06 18.18 -5.79
CA PHE A 155 -5.48 18.95 -6.89
C PHE A 155 -4.73 18.00 -7.85
N PRO A 156 -4.43 18.41 -9.10
CA PRO A 156 -3.72 17.56 -10.06
C PRO A 156 -2.21 17.44 -9.81
N ASP A 157 -1.66 18.12 -8.80
CA ASP A 157 -0.23 18.15 -8.47
C ASP A 157 0.38 16.74 -8.28
N CYS A 158 -0.36 15.83 -7.66
CA CYS A 158 0.08 14.43 -7.50
C CYS A 158 0.20 13.71 -8.84
N VAL A 159 -0.69 14.02 -9.80
CA VAL A 159 -0.62 13.48 -11.17
C VAL A 159 0.58 14.08 -11.89
N GLU A 160 0.84 15.38 -11.76
CA GLU A 160 2.01 16.02 -12.37
C GLU A 160 3.33 15.39 -11.90
N GLU A 161 3.45 15.04 -10.62
CA GLU A 161 4.60 14.28 -10.11
C GLU A 161 4.67 12.86 -10.68
N CYS A 162 3.53 12.18 -10.87
CA CYS A 162 3.47 10.89 -11.54
C CYS A 162 4.02 10.95 -12.96
N VAL A 163 3.66 12.00 -13.72
CA VAL A 163 4.15 12.21 -15.09
C VAL A 163 5.66 12.36 -15.11
N LYS A 164 6.22 13.22 -14.24
CA LYS A 164 7.67 13.42 -14.13
C LYS A 164 8.42 12.13 -13.77
N ALA A 165 7.80 11.29 -12.94
CA ALA A 165 8.36 10.04 -12.46
C ALA A 165 8.21 8.86 -13.44
N GLY A 166 7.41 8.99 -14.49
CA GLY A 166 7.11 7.90 -15.42
C GLY A 166 6.16 6.84 -14.86
N ILE A 167 5.29 7.21 -13.92
CA ILE A 167 4.23 6.34 -13.40
C ILE A 167 3.16 6.19 -14.46
N THR A 168 2.72 4.94 -14.69
CA THR A 168 1.87 4.65 -15.84
C THR A 168 0.39 4.52 -15.49
N ALA A 169 0.04 4.21 -14.23
CA ALA A 169 -1.34 4.11 -13.78
C ALA A 169 -1.53 4.51 -12.30
N ILE A 170 -2.74 4.92 -11.94
CA ILE A 170 -3.12 5.43 -10.61
C ILE A 170 -4.42 4.78 -10.12
N VAL A 171 -4.48 4.41 -8.84
CA VAL A 171 -5.72 4.06 -8.12
C VAL A 171 -5.94 5.00 -6.94
N GLN A 172 -7.14 5.55 -6.85
CA GLN A 172 -7.60 6.37 -5.73
C GLN A 172 -9.11 6.18 -5.51
N PRO A 173 -9.71 6.67 -4.42
CA PRO A 173 -11.15 6.51 -4.21
C PRO A 173 -12.03 7.34 -5.15
N GLY A 174 -11.55 8.52 -5.55
CA GLY A 174 -12.40 9.58 -6.11
C GLY A 174 -13.27 10.26 -5.04
N GLY A 175 -14.14 11.16 -5.46
CA GLY A 175 -15.05 11.93 -4.61
C GLY A 175 -14.62 13.38 -4.36
N SER A 176 -13.60 13.89 -5.03
CA SER A 176 -13.28 15.33 -5.01
C SER A 176 -14.22 16.10 -5.91
N ILE A 177 -14.64 17.29 -5.49
CA ILE A 177 -15.32 18.26 -6.38
C ILE A 177 -14.42 18.61 -7.59
N LYS A 178 -13.10 18.40 -7.45
CA LYS A 178 -12.07 18.66 -8.46
C LYS A 178 -11.52 17.40 -9.12
N ASP A 179 -12.18 16.25 -9.02
CA ASP A 179 -11.71 14.99 -9.62
C ASP A 179 -11.37 15.15 -11.11
N GLN A 180 -12.18 15.93 -11.83
CA GLN A 180 -11.98 16.17 -13.26
C GLN A 180 -10.59 16.74 -13.58
N LEU A 181 -10.02 17.59 -12.72
CA LEU A 181 -8.67 18.14 -12.93
C LEU A 181 -7.60 17.05 -12.94
N SER A 182 -7.74 16.04 -12.06
CA SER A 182 -6.80 14.91 -12.01
C SER A 182 -7.01 13.95 -13.17
N ILE A 183 -8.27 13.73 -13.58
CA ILE A 183 -8.63 12.89 -14.73
C ILE A 183 -8.07 13.51 -16.02
N ASP A 184 -8.28 14.82 -16.23
CA ASP A 184 -7.79 15.54 -17.40
C ASP A 184 -6.26 15.53 -17.46
N ALA A 185 -5.58 15.71 -16.32
CA ALA A 185 -4.13 15.62 -16.24
C ALA A 185 -3.61 14.21 -16.59
N CYS A 186 -4.32 13.16 -16.15
CA CYS A 186 -3.98 11.78 -16.52
C CYS A 186 -4.20 11.54 -18.01
N ASP A 187 -5.34 11.95 -18.56
CA ASP A 187 -5.67 11.81 -19.97
C ASP A 187 -4.65 12.53 -20.87
N ALA A 188 -4.24 13.73 -20.48
CA ALA A 188 -3.24 14.51 -21.21
C ALA A 188 -1.85 13.84 -21.21
N ALA A 189 -1.48 13.18 -20.12
CA ALA A 189 -0.24 12.42 -20.00
C ALA A 189 -0.37 10.96 -20.47
N GLY A 190 -1.57 10.57 -20.88
CA GLY A 190 -1.89 9.20 -21.22
C GLY A 190 -1.70 8.22 -20.07
N ILE A 191 -1.87 8.61 -18.80
CA ILE A 191 -1.87 7.77 -17.59
C ILE A 191 -3.27 7.17 -17.38
N ALA A 192 -3.36 5.89 -17.01
CA ALA A 192 -4.65 5.30 -16.62
C ALA A 192 -4.98 5.63 -15.17
N MET A 193 -6.24 5.93 -14.88
CA MET A 193 -6.73 6.13 -13.52
C MET A 193 -7.98 5.30 -13.27
N ILE A 194 -8.02 4.63 -12.12
CA ILE A 194 -9.21 3.95 -11.63
C ILE A 194 -9.67 4.54 -10.30
N PHE A 195 -11.00 4.65 -10.16
CA PHE A 195 -11.67 4.97 -8.90
C PHE A 195 -12.20 3.69 -8.26
N VAL A 196 -12.09 3.60 -6.93
CA VAL A 196 -12.58 2.45 -6.13
C VAL A 196 -13.70 2.83 -5.16
N GLY A 197 -14.01 4.12 -5.01
CA GLY A 197 -15.13 4.61 -4.21
C GLY A 197 -14.98 4.50 -2.68
N GLU A 198 -13.90 3.90 -2.19
CA GLU A 198 -13.67 3.66 -0.76
C GLU A 198 -12.34 4.25 -0.31
N ARG A 199 -12.35 4.96 0.83
CA ARG A 199 -11.19 5.63 1.41
C ARG A 199 -10.67 4.84 2.61
N HIS A 200 -9.36 4.62 2.68
CA HIS A 200 -8.71 3.87 3.77
C HIS A 200 -7.80 4.76 4.63
N PHE A 201 -8.37 5.75 5.31
CA PHE A 201 -7.57 6.61 6.21
C PHE A 201 -7.11 5.85 7.47
N LYS A 202 -5.84 6.03 7.85
CA LYS A 202 -5.23 5.36 9.01
C LYS A 202 -4.30 6.30 9.78
N HIS A 203 -4.59 6.53 11.05
CA HIS A 203 -3.81 7.36 11.98
C HIS A 203 -3.25 6.57 13.16
#